data_AF-A0A1H7WWI5-F1
#
_entry.id   AF-A0A1H7WWI5-F1
#
_cell.length_a   1.000
_cell.length_b   1.000
_cell.length_c   1.000
_cell.angle_alpha   90.00
_cell.angle_beta   90.00
_cell.angle_gamma   90.00
#
_symmetry.space_group_name_H-M   'P 1'
#
loop_
_entity.id
_entity.type
_entity.pdbx_description
1 polymer ?
#
loop_
_entity_poly.entity_id
_entity_poly.type
_entity_poly.pdbx_seq_one_letter_code
_entity_poly.pdbx_strand_id
1 'polypeptide(L)'
;MIRDLPPLPLPQYVVVRLGCSPEVPSEIAADLRQIGVPAGLIGYEYQPLTEAAVLGGIDESGLVVFGTSGLFGLIAIDVASRRIVHIPTTESSTANHVNKDLEAFHRCVAATIARFPFYEEGEEGRFDEAADDLRELLATLDDTALAHNGLWETLCDDVAMGDYANWED
;
A
#
# COMPACT_ATOMS: atom_id res chain seq x y z
N MET A 1 8.69 -17.59 20.33
CA MET A 1 8.25 -16.35 20.99
C MET A 1 7.69 -15.47 19.90
N ILE A 2 6.37 -15.40 19.79
CA ILE A 2 5.73 -14.34 19.00
C ILE A 2 6.00 -13.07 19.80
N ARG A 3 6.72 -12.11 19.22
CA ARG A 3 6.82 -10.78 19.81
C ARG A 3 5.44 -10.18 19.65
N ASP A 4 4.77 -9.86 20.75
CA ASP A 4 3.56 -9.06 20.72
C ASP A 4 3.89 -7.76 19.98
N LEU A 5 3.29 -7.60 18.79
CA LEU A 5 3.37 -6.35 18.06
C LEU A 5 2.62 -5.29 18.88
N PRO A 6 3.13 -4.06 18.99
CA PRO A 6 2.42 -3.02 19.71
C PRO A 6 1.02 -2.82 19.10
N PRO A 7 -0.01 -2.53 19.92
CA PRO A 7 -1.34 -2.22 19.41
C PRO A 7 -1.24 -1.05 18.42
N LEU A 8 -1.82 -1.24 17.25
CA LEU A 8 -1.73 -0.27 16.16
C LEU A 8 -2.76 0.85 16.39
N PRO A 9 -2.38 2.12 16.23
CA PRO A 9 -3.35 3.21 16.34
C PRO A 9 -4.40 3.08 15.25
N LEU A 10 -5.58 3.67 15.48
CA LEU A 10 -6.58 3.81 14.42
C LEU A 10 -5.92 4.41 13.16
N PRO A 11 -6.18 3.85 11.98
CA PRO A 11 -5.57 4.32 10.75
C PRO A 11 -5.98 5.77 10.48
N GLN A 12 -5.01 6.60 10.16
CA GLN A 12 -5.23 8.01 9.84
C GLN A 12 -4.47 8.36 8.57
N TYR A 13 -5.15 9.06 7.67
CA TYR A 13 -4.50 9.56 6.48
C TYR A 13 -3.65 10.78 6.82
N VAL A 14 -2.34 10.55 6.91
CA VAL A 14 -1.30 11.56 7.10
C VAL A 14 -0.28 11.40 5.98
N VAL A 15 0.34 12.50 5.56
CA VAL A 15 1.39 12.48 4.53
C VAL A 15 2.73 12.79 5.18
N VAL A 16 3.75 12.00 4.85
CA VAL A 16 5.14 12.22 5.23
C VAL A 16 6.00 12.52 4.01
N ARG A 17 7.08 13.27 4.21
CA ARG A 17 8.10 13.50 3.19
C ARG A 17 9.25 12.53 3.41
N LEU A 18 9.73 11.95 2.33
CA LEU A 18 10.85 11.02 2.38
C LEU A 18 12.16 11.71 2.05
N GLY A 19 13.22 11.29 2.76
CA GLY A 19 14.57 11.43 2.22
C GLY A 19 14.72 10.56 0.96
N CYS A 20 15.71 10.86 0.14
CA CYS A 20 16.03 10.03 -1.01
C CYS A 20 17.54 9.83 -1.07
N SER A 21 17.95 8.58 -1.30
CA SER A 21 19.35 8.28 -1.56
C SER A 21 19.82 8.99 -2.83
N PRO A 22 21.14 9.27 -2.97
CA PRO A 22 21.68 10.00 -4.12
C PRO A 22 21.41 9.33 -5.49
N GLU A 23 21.18 8.03 -5.50
CA GLU A 23 20.91 7.23 -6.70
C GLU A 23 19.48 7.40 -7.22
N VAL A 24 18.55 7.90 -6.41
CA VAL A 24 17.15 8.09 -6.81
C VAL A 24 17.07 9.16 -7.92
N PRO A 25 16.39 8.86 -9.05
CA PRO A 25 16.26 9.83 -10.14
C PRO A 25 15.62 11.14 -9.67
N SER A 26 16.13 12.27 -10.16
CA SER A 26 15.82 13.60 -9.64
C SER A 26 14.34 13.97 -9.66
N GLU A 27 13.61 13.53 -10.70
CA GLU A 27 12.18 13.75 -10.84
C GLU A 27 11.39 12.97 -9.77
N ILE A 28 11.74 11.69 -9.55
CA ILE A 28 11.12 10.86 -8.51
C ILE A 28 11.41 11.45 -7.13
N ALA A 29 12.66 11.85 -6.89
CA ALA A 29 13.05 12.47 -5.64
C ALA A 29 12.34 13.82 -5.41
N ALA A 30 12.08 14.59 -6.47
CA ALA A 30 11.30 15.82 -6.39
C ALA A 30 9.84 15.53 -5.99
N ASP A 31 9.21 14.55 -6.63
CA ASP A 31 7.84 14.14 -6.31
C ASP A 31 7.73 13.65 -4.86
N LEU A 32 8.64 12.80 -4.40
CA LEU A 32 8.64 12.32 -3.00
C LEU A 32 8.85 13.44 -1.97
N ARG A 33 9.55 14.53 -2.34
CA ARG A 33 9.72 15.72 -1.49
C ARG A 33 8.53 16.69 -1.55
N GLN A 34 7.87 16.79 -2.70
CA GLN A 34 6.78 17.74 -2.94
C GLN A 34 5.39 17.16 -2.64
N ILE A 35 5.13 15.93 -3.06
CA ILE A 35 3.87 15.21 -2.92
C ILE A 35 3.88 14.34 -1.67
N GLY A 36 5.06 13.80 -1.30
CA GLY A 36 5.20 12.90 -0.15
C GLY A 36 4.64 11.51 -0.43
N VAL A 37 4.44 10.75 0.64
CA VAL A 37 3.74 9.46 0.62
C VAL A 37 2.82 9.36 1.83
N PRO A 38 1.78 8.51 1.81
CA PRO A 38 1.00 8.25 3.01
C PRO A 38 1.89 7.70 4.14
N ALA A 39 1.57 8.09 5.38
CA ALA A 39 2.30 7.72 6.60
C ALA A 39 2.08 6.25 7.00
N GLY A 40 1.12 5.59 6.38
CA GLY A 40 0.78 4.19 6.57
C GLY A 40 -0.57 3.87 5.91
N LEU A 41 -0.93 2.60 5.97
CA LEU A 41 -2.28 2.08 5.70
C LEU A 41 -2.81 1.43 6.99
N ILE A 42 -3.88 0.64 6.89
CA ILE A 42 -4.42 -0.15 7.99
C ILE A 42 -3.36 -1.17 8.42
N GLY A 43 -3.05 -1.19 9.71
CA GLY A 43 -2.04 -2.06 10.29
C GLY A 43 -0.67 -1.98 9.63
N TYR A 44 -0.18 -3.12 9.15
CA TYR A 44 1.12 -3.24 8.47
C TYR A 44 0.99 -3.40 6.95
N GLU A 45 -0.20 -3.21 6.38
CA GLU A 45 -0.44 -3.36 4.93
C GLU A 45 0.47 -2.46 4.10
N TYR A 46 0.77 -1.27 4.59
CA TYR A 46 1.80 -0.41 4.04
C TYR A 46 2.39 0.50 5.12
N GLN A 47 3.71 0.67 5.10
CA GLN A 47 4.44 1.64 5.91
C GLN A 47 5.54 2.33 5.08
N PRO A 48 5.73 3.65 5.22
CA PRO A 48 6.81 4.34 4.53
C PRO A 48 8.18 3.97 5.13
N LEU A 49 9.20 3.92 4.27
CA LEU A 49 10.60 3.92 4.71
C LEU A 49 10.98 5.31 5.23
N THR A 50 12.09 5.42 5.95
CA THR A 50 12.67 6.73 6.31
C THR A 50 13.31 7.43 5.10
N GLU A 51 13.87 6.62 4.19
CA GLU A 51 14.57 7.08 3.00
C GLU A 51 14.21 6.17 1.83
N ALA A 52 13.86 6.78 0.70
CA ALA A 52 13.64 6.07 -0.55
C ALA A 52 14.98 5.73 -1.22
N ALA A 53 15.09 4.52 -1.78
CA ALA A 53 16.33 4.02 -2.35
C ALA A 53 16.08 3.26 -3.65
N VAL A 54 17.09 3.24 -4.53
CA VAL A 54 17.05 2.44 -5.76
C VAL A 54 17.27 0.97 -5.42
N LEU A 55 16.36 0.12 -5.91
CA LEU A 55 16.51 -1.32 -5.93
C LEU A 55 16.82 -1.77 -7.37
N GLY A 56 17.99 -2.38 -7.54
CA GLY A 56 18.37 -3.02 -8.80
C GLY A 56 17.91 -4.49 -8.87
N GLY A 57 17.96 -5.06 -10.06
CA GLY A 57 17.71 -6.50 -10.28
C GLY A 57 16.26 -6.89 -10.57
N ILE A 58 15.34 -5.93 -10.50
CA ILE A 58 13.95 -6.08 -10.96
C ILE A 58 13.72 -5.01 -12.04
N ASP A 59 13.43 -5.47 -13.26
CA ASP A 59 13.32 -4.69 -14.49
C ASP A 59 14.57 -3.88 -14.90
N GLU A 60 14.71 -3.62 -16.20
CA GLU A 60 15.91 -2.94 -16.75
C GLU A 60 16.01 -1.47 -16.32
N SER A 61 14.87 -0.84 -16.00
CA SER A 61 14.80 0.59 -15.63
C SER A 61 15.04 0.83 -14.14
N GLY A 62 14.97 -0.22 -13.32
CA GLY A 62 15.10 -0.18 -11.87
C GLY A 62 13.84 0.31 -11.16
N LEU A 63 13.80 0.08 -9.84
CA LEU A 63 12.71 0.47 -8.97
C LEU A 63 13.20 1.43 -7.88
N VAL A 64 12.36 2.36 -7.45
CA VAL A 64 12.61 3.21 -6.27
C VAL A 64 11.70 2.75 -5.15
N VAL A 65 12.26 2.04 -4.17
CA VAL A 65 11.51 1.56 -3.00
C VAL A 65 11.30 2.71 -2.04
N PHE A 66 10.07 2.86 -1.56
CA PHE A 66 9.69 3.93 -0.63
C PHE A 66 8.85 3.44 0.56
N GLY A 67 8.44 2.17 0.57
CA GLY A 67 7.72 1.60 1.70
C GLY A 67 7.85 0.08 1.78
N THR A 68 7.33 -0.47 2.86
CA THR A 68 7.17 -1.90 3.13
C THR A 68 5.69 -2.26 3.10
N SER A 69 5.37 -3.52 2.84
CA SER A 69 4.02 -4.08 2.91
C SER A 69 4.07 -5.44 3.60
N GLY A 70 3.26 -5.61 4.63
CA GLY A 70 3.27 -6.81 5.49
C GLY A 70 4.67 -7.11 6.05
N LEU A 71 5.00 -8.40 6.15
CA LEU A 71 6.25 -8.85 6.75
C LEU A 71 7.47 -8.78 5.81
N PHE A 72 7.27 -8.90 4.50
CA PHE A 72 8.35 -9.11 3.54
C PHE A 72 8.25 -8.26 2.26
N GLY A 73 7.10 -7.63 2.05
CA GLY A 73 6.81 -6.90 0.83
C GLY A 73 7.44 -5.52 0.81
N LEU A 74 7.70 -5.02 -0.39
CA LEU A 74 8.17 -3.67 -0.64
C LEU A 74 7.21 -2.94 -1.59
N ILE A 75 6.97 -1.66 -1.32
CA ILE A 75 6.25 -0.78 -2.23
C ILE A 75 7.25 0.15 -2.90
N ALA A 76 7.19 0.21 -4.22
CA ALA A 76 8.16 0.92 -5.04
C ALA A 76 7.49 1.69 -6.18
N ILE A 77 8.25 2.62 -6.76
CA ILE A 77 7.90 3.29 -8.00
C ILE A 77 8.76 2.69 -9.11
N ASP A 78 8.13 2.21 -10.18
CA ASP A 78 8.82 1.85 -11.41
C ASP A 78 9.37 3.11 -12.09
N VAL A 79 10.67 3.12 -12.38
CA VAL A 79 11.35 4.34 -12.86
C VAL A 79 10.85 4.74 -14.25
N ALA A 80 10.58 3.78 -15.13
CA ALA A 80 10.19 4.06 -16.51
C ALA A 80 8.74 4.53 -16.63
N SER A 81 7.81 3.83 -15.98
CA SER A 81 6.38 4.08 -16.11
C SER A 81 5.80 4.99 -15.02
N ARG A 82 6.55 5.25 -13.95
CA ARG A 82 6.11 5.98 -12.74
C ARG A 82 4.96 5.29 -11.99
N ARG A 83 4.65 4.03 -12.31
CA ARG A 83 3.63 3.22 -11.63
C ARG A 83 4.09 2.81 -10.25
N ILE A 84 3.13 2.66 -9.35
CA ILE A 84 3.37 2.07 -8.03
C ILE A 84 3.25 0.56 -8.16
N VAL A 85 4.22 -0.15 -7.60
CA VAL A 85 4.31 -1.61 -7.65
C VAL A 85 4.60 -2.19 -6.28
N HIS A 86 4.19 -3.43 -6.08
CA HIS A 86 4.43 -4.24 -4.91
C HIS A 86 5.38 -5.37 -5.27
N ILE A 87 6.44 -5.52 -4.49
CA ILE A 87 7.39 -6.62 -4.59
C ILE A 87 7.08 -7.55 -3.42
N PRO A 88 6.51 -8.76 -3.64
CA PRO A 88 5.98 -9.59 -2.55
C PRO A 88 7.04 -10.02 -1.51
N THR A 89 8.28 -10.22 -1.97
CA THR A 89 9.42 -10.57 -1.12
C THR A 89 10.69 -9.94 -1.67
N THR A 90 11.70 -9.74 -0.82
CA THR A 90 13.01 -9.18 -1.24
C THR A 90 13.77 -10.03 -2.25
N GLU A 91 13.40 -11.31 -2.41
CA GLU A 91 14.00 -12.24 -3.38
C GLU A 91 13.17 -12.36 -4.68
N SER A 92 12.03 -11.68 -4.76
CA SER A 92 11.16 -11.73 -5.93
C SER A 92 11.86 -11.13 -7.15
N SER A 93 11.78 -11.80 -8.30
CA SER A 93 12.17 -11.27 -9.60
C SER A 93 11.04 -10.53 -10.31
N THR A 94 9.88 -10.43 -9.67
CA THR A 94 8.67 -9.83 -10.24
C THR A 94 8.08 -8.79 -9.30
N ALA A 95 7.47 -7.76 -9.89
CA ALA A 95 6.67 -6.78 -9.18
C ALA A 95 5.22 -6.82 -9.70
N ASN A 96 4.27 -6.72 -8.78
CA ASN A 96 2.84 -6.67 -9.06
C ASN A 96 2.40 -5.22 -9.10
N HIS A 97 1.53 -4.87 -10.05
CA HIS A 97 0.98 -3.52 -10.13
C HIS A 97 0.15 -3.18 -8.89
N VAL A 98 0.25 -1.93 -8.43
CA VAL A 98 -0.52 -1.41 -7.28
C VAL A 98 -1.37 -0.23 -7.72
N ASN A 99 -0.77 0.79 -8.31
CA ASN A 99 -1.48 1.95 -8.84
C ASN A 99 -0.79 2.52 -10.06
N LYS A 100 -1.56 3.19 -10.92
CA LYS A 100 -1.02 3.81 -12.15
C LYS A 100 -0.01 4.92 -11.89
N ASP A 101 -0.10 5.60 -10.74
CA ASP A 101 0.81 6.66 -10.33
C ASP A 101 0.69 6.92 -8.81
N LEU A 102 1.56 7.81 -8.30
CA LEU A 102 1.60 8.21 -6.90
C LEU A 102 0.31 8.89 -6.43
N GLU A 103 -0.34 9.70 -7.28
CA GLU A 103 -1.57 10.41 -6.91
C GLU A 103 -2.76 9.44 -6.75
N ALA A 104 -2.87 8.45 -7.62
CA ALA A 104 -3.82 7.35 -7.49
C ALA A 104 -3.59 6.56 -6.20
N PHE A 105 -2.33 6.24 -5.88
CA PHE A 105 -1.99 5.57 -4.61
C PHE A 105 -2.44 6.38 -3.39
N HIS A 106 -2.21 7.70 -3.38
CA HIS A 106 -2.70 8.58 -2.32
C HIS A 106 -4.23 8.54 -2.17
N ARG A 107 -4.96 8.60 -3.29
CA ARG A 107 -6.43 8.57 -3.27
C ARG A 107 -6.97 7.25 -2.77
N CYS A 108 -6.41 6.12 -3.23
CA CYS A 108 -6.78 4.79 -2.76
C CYS A 108 -6.51 4.63 -1.26
N VAL A 109 -5.32 4.98 -0.77
CA VAL A 109 -4.99 4.91 0.67
C VAL A 109 -5.93 5.78 1.51
N ALA A 110 -6.17 7.03 1.10
CA ALA A 110 -7.06 7.93 1.82
C ALA A 110 -8.50 7.38 1.88
N ALA A 111 -9.00 6.84 0.78
CA ALA A 111 -10.35 6.29 0.70
C ALA A 111 -10.51 5.00 1.51
N THR A 112 -9.53 4.10 1.46
CA THR A 112 -9.51 2.86 2.27
C THR A 112 -9.49 3.19 3.76
N ILE A 113 -8.65 4.14 4.19
CA ILE A 113 -8.63 4.59 5.59
C ILE A 113 -9.97 5.24 5.98
N ALA A 114 -10.58 6.05 5.10
CA ALA A 114 -11.87 6.68 5.38
C ALA A 114 -13.03 5.68 5.46
N ARG A 115 -12.91 4.52 4.81
CA ARG A 115 -13.89 3.42 4.87
C ARG A 115 -13.72 2.53 6.11
N PHE A 116 -12.59 2.64 6.82
CA PHE A 116 -12.31 1.90 8.04
C PHE A 116 -13.05 2.52 9.26
N PRO A 117 -13.63 1.72 10.18
CA PRO A 117 -13.70 0.25 10.18
C PRO A 117 -14.61 -0.30 9.08
N PHE A 118 -14.25 -1.48 8.55
CA PHE A 118 -14.98 -2.06 7.41
C PHE A 118 -16.35 -2.64 7.79
N TYR A 119 -16.51 -3.04 9.03
CA TYR A 119 -17.71 -3.72 9.55
C TYR A 119 -18.17 -3.06 10.84
N GLU A 120 -19.47 -3.12 11.10
CA GLU A 120 -20.04 -2.81 12.41
C GLU A 120 -20.11 -4.07 13.29
N GLU A 121 -20.21 -3.87 14.61
CA GLU A 121 -20.37 -4.98 15.56
C GLU A 121 -21.61 -5.83 15.20
N GLY A 122 -21.42 -7.14 15.03
CA GLY A 122 -22.49 -8.07 14.67
C GLY A 122 -22.74 -8.25 13.16
N GLU A 123 -21.90 -7.70 12.29
CA GLU A 123 -22.01 -7.84 10.83
C GLU A 123 -21.18 -8.99 10.23
N GLU A 124 -20.93 -10.06 11.00
CA GLU A 124 -20.13 -11.22 10.58
C GLU A 124 -20.60 -11.89 9.27
N GLY A 125 -21.86 -11.68 8.88
CA GLY A 125 -22.42 -12.18 7.61
C GLY A 125 -22.28 -11.24 6.40
N ARG A 126 -21.64 -10.07 6.54
CA ARG A 126 -21.54 -9.03 5.49
C ARG A 126 -20.11 -8.71 5.06
N PHE A 127 -19.15 -9.56 5.41
CA PHE A 127 -17.75 -9.34 5.06
C PHE A 127 -17.51 -9.29 3.55
N ASP A 128 -18.16 -10.17 2.79
CA ASP A 128 -18.12 -10.16 1.32
C ASP A 128 -18.66 -8.83 0.73
N GLU A 129 -19.76 -8.30 1.29
CA GLU A 129 -20.35 -7.04 0.84
C GLU A 129 -19.40 -5.85 1.13
N ALA A 130 -18.77 -5.83 2.30
CA ALA A 130 -17.78 -4.81 2.65
C ALA A 130 -16.55 -4.87 1.73
N ALA A 131 -16.10 -6.07 1.35
CA ALA A 131 -15.01 -6.26 0.40
C ALA A 131 -15.39 -5.79 -1.02
N ASP A 132 -16.60 -6.11 -1.48
CA ASP A 132 -17.11 -5.69 -2.79
C ASP A 132 -17.26 -4.16 -2.90
N ASP A 133 -17.80 -3.52 -1.86
CA ASP A 133 -17.85 -2.05 -1.74
C ASP A 133 -16.45 -1.44 -1.88
N LEU A 134 -15.46 -2.04 -1.21
CA LEU A 134 -14.08 -1.56 -1.24
C LEU A 134 -13.44 -1.76 -2.63
N ARG A 135 -13.70 -2.90 -3.29
CA ARG A 135 -13.26 -3.14 -4.67
C ARG A 135 -13.84 -2.10 -5.62
N GLU A 136 -15.15 -1.82 -5.55
CA GLU A 136 -15.79 -0.81 -6.39
C GLU A 136 -15.20 0.59 -6.16
N LEU A 137 -14.99 0.95 -4.89
CA LEU A 137 -14.36 2.21 -4.51
C LEU A 137 -12.95 2.35 -5.10
N LEU A 138 -12.11 1.32 -4.96
CA LEU A 138 -10.74 1.33 -5.46
C LEU A 138 -10.69 1.38 -6.99
N ALA A 139 -11.52 0.58 -7.67
CA ALA A 139 -11.63 0.59 -9.13
C ALA A 139 -12.10 1.95 -9.69
N THR A 140 -12.94 2.67 -8.93
CA THR A 140 -13.39 4.03 -9.32
C THR A 140 -12.26 5.06 -9.24
N LEU A 141 -11.38 4.93 -8.24
CA LEU A 141 -10.26 5.85 -8.03
C LEU A 141 -9.09 5.56 -8.98
N ASP A 142 -8.84 4.28 -9.23
CA ASP A 142 -7.87 3.75 -10.16
C ASP A 142 -8.34 2.40 -10.72
N ASP A 143 -8.74 2.41 -11.98
CA ASP A 143 -9.24 1.25 -12.72
C ASP A 143 -8.20 0.14 -12.90
N THR A 144 -6.94 0.42 -12.56
CA THR A 144 -5.84 -0.56 -12.60
C THR A 144 -5.50 -1.14 -11.22
N ALA A 145 -6.12 -0.66 -10.13
CA ALA A 145 -5.71 -0.99 -8.76
C ALA A 145 -5.89 -2.47 -8.38
N LEU A 146 -6.91 -3.13 -8.91
CA LEU A 146 -7.25 -4.52 -8.60
C LEU A 146 -6.49 -5.52 -9.48
N ALA A 147 -5.19 -5.30 -9.62
CA ALA A 147 -4.32 -6.26 -10.31
C ALA A 147 -4.25 -7.57 -9.51
N HIS A 148 -4.26 -8.70 -10.22
CA HIS A 148 -4.19 -10.01 -9.58
C HIS A 148 -2.93 -10.16 -8.72
N ASN A 149 -3.09 -10.61 -7.47
CA ASN A 149 -2.04 -10.67 -6.45
C ASN A 149 -1.38 -9.31 -6.14
N GLY A 150 -2.05 -8.20 -6.45
CA GLY A 150 -1.67 -6.86 -6.06
C GLY A 150 -2.11 -6.54 -4.64
N LEU A 151 -1.52 -5.49 -4.07
CA LEU A 151 -1.79 -5.03 -2.70
C LEU A 151 -3.30 -4.91 -2.40
N TRP A 152 -4.03 -4.25 -3.30
CA TRP A 152 -5.44 -3.93 -3.10
C TRP A 152 -6.36 -5.14 -3.17
N GLU A 153 -6.08 -6.08 -4.08
CA GLU A 153 -6.89 -7.29 -4.19
C GLU A 153 -6.73 -8.16 -2.94
N THR A 154 -5.49 -8.33 -2.48
CA THR A 154 -5.21 -9.06 -1.23
C THR A 154 -5.86 -8.41 -0.03
N LEU A 155 -5.79 -7.08 0.09
CA LEU A 155 -6.50 -6.37 1.17
C LEU A 155 -8.01 -6.61 1.11
N CYS A 156 -8.62 -6.62 -0.08
CA CYS A 156 -10.04 -6.91 -0.21
C CYS A 156 -10.37 -8.37 0.15
N ASP A 157 -9.48 -9.31 -0.15
CA ASP A 157 -9.62 -10.71 0.28
C ASP A 157 -9.56 -10.83 1.80
N ASP A 158 -8.61 -10.14 2.46
CA ASP A 158 -8.52 -10.09 3.93
C ASP A 158 -9.77 -9.45 4.56
N VAL A 159 -10.35 -8.44 3.88
CA VAL A 159 -11.64 -7.87 4.27
C VAL A 159 -12.77 -8.88 4.12
N ALA A 160 -12.80 -9.69 3.06
CA ALA A 160 -13.81 -10.74 2.91
C ALA A 160 -13.65 -11.86 3.97
N MET A 161 -12.42 -12.09 4.45
CA MET A 161 -12.13 -13.07 5.51
C MET A 161 -12.47 -12.57 6.92
N GLY A 162 -12.70 -11.27 7.10
CA GLY A 162 -13.03 -10.67 8.40
C GLY A 162 -11.81 -10.31 9.25
N ASP A 163 -10.61 -10.24 8.66
CA ASP A 163 -9.36 -10.04 9.40
C ASP A 163 -9.31 -8.71 10.18
N TYR A 164 -10.17 -7.76 9.82
CA TYR A 164 -10.25 -6.43 10.44
C TYR A 164 -11.43 -6.26 11.42
N ALA A 165 -12.18 -7.32 11.73
CA ALA A 165 -13.42 -7.23 12.52
C ALA A 165 -13.20 -6.90 14.01
N ASN A 166 -12.05 -7.27 14.56
CA ASN A 166 -11.76 -7.15 16.01
C ASN A 166 -10.60 -6.17 16.28
N TRP A 167 -10.56 -5.03 15.57
CA TRP A 167 -9.45 -4.08 15.67
C TRP A 167 -9.25 -3.45 17.07
N GLU A 168 -10.32 -3.37 17.88
CA GLU A 168 -10.28 -2.79 19.22
C GLU A 168 -10.01 -3.80 20.36
N ASP A 169 -9.94 -5.11 20.05
CA ASP A 169 -9.70 -6.20 21.01
C ASP A 169 -8.21 -6.56 21.15
#